data_AF-A0A8T1X3X7-F1
#
_entry.id   AF-A0A8T1X3X7-F1
#
_cell.length_a   1.000
_cell.length_b   1.000
_cell.length_c   1.000
_cell.angle_alpha   90.00
_cell.angle_beta   90.00
_cell.angle_gamma   90.00
#
_symmetry.space_group_name_H-M   'P 1'
#
loop_
_entity.id
_entity.type
_entity.pdbx_description
1 polymer ?
#
loop_
_entity_poly.entity_id
_entity_poly.type
_entity_poly.pdbx_seq_one_letter_code
_entity_poly.pdbx_strand_id
1 'polypeptide(L)'
;MQNQIMHDLGTAVEAAENEFKTLNERYKCLVAQMEANNRHNTRGSKKSKTDSSSTSNQLSQALGPLLDELDAKAKQLNLLKQVYQQAANSTINPPRHVVLSPEAIRRKTASLRLLHEYRQLESDAKNKGSGRSASPAEGSFIPFDT
;
A
#
# COMPACT_ATOMS: atom_id res chain seq x y z
N MET A 1 -9.68 7.67 -6.54
CA MET A 1 -8.42 7.75 -5.75
C MET A 1 -7.49 6.57 -6.04
N GLN A 2 -7.92 5.31 -5.93
CA GLN A 2 -7.06 4.13 -6.18
C GLN A 2 -6.50 4.03 -7.61
N ASN A 3 -7.29 4.38 -8.64
CA ASN A 3 -6.83 4.40 -10.04
C ASN A 3 -5.76 5.47 -10.32
N GLN A 4 -5.82 6.61 -9.62
CA GLN A 4 -4.84 7.70 -9.78
C GLN A 4 -3.48 7.28 -9.22
N ILE A 5 -3.46 6.64 -8.05
CA ILE A 5 -2.23 6.17 -7.41
C ILE A 5 -1.54 5.10 -8.28
N MET A 6 -2.28 4.15 -8.85
CA MET A 6 -1.73 3.14 -9.75
C MET A 6 -1.17 3.75 -11.05
N HIS A 7 -1.87 4.74 -11.61
CA HIS A 7 -1.42 5.46 -12.79
C HIS A 7 -0.11 6.23 -12.51
N ASP A 8 -0.07 7.00 -11.43
CA ASP A 8 1.11 7.79 -11.05
C ASP A 8 2.32 6.90 -10.74
N LEU A 9 2.07 5.73 -10.13
CA LEU A 9 3.11 4.73 -9.85
C LEU A 9 3.65 4.10 -11.14
N GLY A 10 2.79 3.83 -12.13
CA GLY A 10 3.20 3.37 -13.46
C GLY A 10 4.07 4.40 -14.18
N THR A 11 3.66 5.67 -14.18
CA THR A 11 4.45 6.78 -14.76
C THR A 11 5.81 6.92 -14.06
N ALA A 12 5.87 6.79 -12.74
CA ALA A 12 7.13 6.83 -12.00
C ALA A 12 8.06 5.66 -12.35
N VAL A 13 7.53 4.46 -12.58
CA VAL A 13 8.32 3.29 -13.03
C VAL A 13 8.89 3.55 -14.42
N GLU A 14 8.09 4.01 -15.37
CA GLU A 14 8.56 4.31 -16.73
C GLU A 14 9.63 5.41 -16.74
N ALA A 15 9.44 6.47 -15.96
CA ALA A 15 10.42 7.53 -15.79
C ALA A 15 11.75 6.99 -15.23
N ALA A 16 11.69 6.18 -14.17
CA ALA A 16 12.88 5.57 -13.56
C ALA A 16 13.58 4.58 -14.50
N GLU A 17 12.84 3.83 -15.32
CA GLU A 17 13.42 2.94 -16.34
C GLU A 17 14.13 3.71 -17.44
N ASN A 18 13.56 4.83 -17.89
CA ASN A 18 14.18 5.69 -18.90
C ASN A 18 15.47 6.33 -18.36
N GLU A 19 15.43 6.88 -17.14
CA GLU A 19 16.63 7.41 -16.48
C GLU A 19 17.72 6.34 -16.33
N PHE A 20 17.35 5.13 -15.89
CA PHE A 20 18.30 4.02 -15.77
C PHE A 20 18.92 3.64 -17.12
N LYS A 21 18.11 3.57 -18.19
CA LYS A 21 18.61 3.32 -19.54
C LYS A 21 19.60 4.40 -19.98
N THR A 22 19.29 5.67 -19.77
CA THR A 22 20.18 6.79 -20.10
C THR A 22 21.49 6.71 -19.32
N LEU A 23 21.43 6.40 -18.03
CA LEU A 23 22.62 6.26 -17.19
C LEU A 23 23.49 5.07 -17.63
N ASN A 24 22.86 3.95 -17.99
CA ASN A 24 23.55 2.77 -18.49
C ASN A 24 24.19 3.00 -19.87
N GLU A 25 23.54 3.72 -20.78
CA GLU A 25 24.15 4.12 -22.06
C GLU A 25 25.35 5.05 -21.83
N ARG A 26 25.25 6.00 -20.89
CA ARG A 26 26.38 6.86 -20.50
C ARG A 26 27.55 6.02 -19.94
N TYR A 27 27.27 5.02 -19.11
CA TYR A 27 28.27 4.08 -18.61
C TYR A 27 28.95 3.32 -19.77
N LYS A 28 28.18 2.73 -20.69
CA LYS A 28 28.73 2.03 -21.86
C LYS A 28 29.60 2.94 -22.72
N CYS A 29 29.16 4.17 -23.00
CA CYS A 29 29.95 5.14 -23.74
C CYS A 29 31.26 5.50 -23.03
N LEU A 30 31.22 5.67 -21.70
CA LEU A 30 32.40 6.00 -20.90
C LEU A 30 33.42 4.85 -20.89
N VAL A 31 32.94 3.61 -20.75
CA VAL A 31 33.79 2.39 -20.85
C VAL A 31 34.38 2.25 -22.25
N ALA A 32 33.59 2.44 -23.31
CA ALA A 32 34.08 2.38 -24.69
C ALA A 32 35.14 3.45 -24.97
N GLN A 33 34.98 4.66 -24.45
CA GLN A 33 35.99 5.72 -24.55
C GLN A 33 37.28 5.35 -23.81
N MET A 34 37.18 4.80 -22.60
CA MET A 34 38.33 4.33 -21.83
C MET A 34 39.07 3.20 -22.57
N GLU A 35 38.37 2.22 -23.14
CA GLU A 35 38.97 1.14 -23.93
C GLU A 35 39.64 1.65 -25.21
N ALA A 36 38.99 2.57 -25.94
CA ALA A 36 39.55 3.17 -27.15
C ALA A 36 40.84 3.96 -26.86
N ASN A 37 40.85 4.72 -25.76
CA ASN A 37 42.02 5.50 -25.33
C ASN A 37 43.18 4.57 -24.92
N ASN A 38 42.87 3.45 -24.26
CA ASN A 38 43.87 2.47 -23.86
C ASN A 38 44.48 1.72 -25.07
N ARG A 39 43.68 1.39 -26.09
CA ARG A 39 44.14 0.77 -27.35
C ARG A 39 44.95 1.73 -28.23
N HIS A 40 44.66 3.03 -28.15
CA HIS A 40 45.42 4.06 -28.89
C HIS A 40 46.85 4.20 -28.34
N ASN A 41 47.02 4.14 -27.01
CA ASN A 41 48.33 4.15 -26.36
C ASN A 41 49.23 2.97 -26.75
N THR A 42 48.68 1.81 -27.14
CA THR A 42 49.47 0.62 -27.47
C THR A 42 49.90 0.52 -28.94
N ARG A 43 49.31 1.30 -29.85
CA ARG A 43 49.40 1.04 -31.29
C ARG A 43 50.03 2.17 -32.12
N GLY A 44 50.37 3.31 -31.54
CA GLY A 44 51.14 4.33 -32.24
C GLY A 44 51.45 5.58 -31.42
N SER A 45 52.73 5.96 -31.47
CA SER A 45 53.22 7.33 -31.35
C SER A 45 53.66 7.86 -29.97
N LYS A 46 54.94 8.20 -29.94
CA LYS A 46 55.52 9.32 -29.16
C LYS A 46 54.69 10.60 -29.38
N LYS A 47 53.67 10.86 -28.55
CA LYS A 47 53.06 12.20 -28.45
C LYS A 47 52.46 12.41 -27.06
N SER A 48 52.88 13.49 -26.39
CA SER A 48 52.43 14.03 -25.10
C SER A 48 52.04 13.01 -24.01
N LYS A 49 53.00 12.62 -23.18
CA LYS A 49 52.79 11.80 -21.97
C LYS A 49 51.92 12.50 -20.90
N THR A 50 51.67 13.81 -21.06
CA THR A 50 51.06 14.67 -20.03
C THR A 50 49.54 14.75 -20.16
N ASP A 51 48.97 14.73 -21.37
CA ASP A 51 47.53 14.97 -21.57
C ASP A 51 46.69 13.67 -21.55
N SER A 52 47.26 12.56 -22.04
CA SER A 52 46.58 11.25 -22.10
C SER A 52 46.44 10.59 -20.72
N SER A 53 47.38 10.81 -19.81
CA SER A 53 47.29 10.30 -18.44
C SER A 53 46.23 11.06 -17.64
N SER A 54 46.13 12.38 -17.82
CA SER A 54 45.10 13.20 -17.17
C SER A 54 43.69 12.83 -17.63
N THR A 55 43.49 12.63 -18.93
CA THR A 55 42.18 12.20 -19.46
C THR A 55 41.80 10.79 -19.01
N SER A 56 42.72 9.81 -19.01
CA SER A 56 42.44 8.47 -18.47
C SER A 56 42.08 8.51 -16.98
N ASN A 57 42.82 9.29 -16.18
CA ASN A 57 42.56 9.43 -14.74
C ASN A 57 41.21 10.10 -14.48
N GLN A 58 40.83 11.10 -15.28
CA GLN A 58 39.52 11.76 -15.20
C GLN A 58 38.36 10.81 -15.56
N LEU A 59 38.53 9.96 -16.59
CA LEU A 59 37.51 8.97 -16.97
C LEU A 59 37.35 7.89 -15.89
N SER A 60 38.46 7.40 -15.31
CA SER A 60 38.43 6.45 -14.20
C SER A 60 37.82 7.06 -12.93
N GLN A 61 38.10 8.33 -12.65
CA GLN A 61 37.52 9.05 -11.51
C GLN A 61 36.02 9.29 -11.66
N ALA A 62 35.53 9.48 -12.89
CA ALA A 62 34.09 9.63 -13.18
C ALA A 62 33.31 8.30 -13.13
N LEU A 63 33.98 7.16 -13.24
CA LEU A 63 33.34 5.83 -13.28
C LEU A 63 32.77 5.41 -11.92
N GLY A 64 33.48 5.73 -10.83
CA GLY A 64 33.06 5.37 -9.46
C GLY A 64 31.70 5.97 -9.08
N PRO A 65 31.53 7.30 -9.11
CA PRO A 65 30.25 7.95 -8.82
C PRO A 65 29.12 7.50 -9.76
N LEU A 66 29.44 7.21 -11.03
CA LEU A 66 28.46 6.72 -11.99
C LEU A 66 27.96 5.31 -11.65
N LEU A 67 28.85 4.44 -11.17
CA LEU A 67 28.47 3.10 -10.69
C LEU A 67 27.62 3.17 -9.42
N ASP A 68 27.96 4.05 -8.49
CA ASP A 68 27.18 4.28 -7.27
C ASP A 68 25.77 4.80 -7.60
N GLU A 69 25.67 5.75 -8.54
CA GLU A 69 24.39 6.28 -9.00
C GLU A 69 23.55 5.21 -9.71
N LEU A 70 24.19 4.32 -10.49
CA LEU A 70 23.53 3.22 -11.18
C LEU A 70 23.01 2.15 -10.22
N ASP A 71 23.78 1.82 -9.17
CA ASP A 71 23.34 0.90 -8.11
C ASP A 71 22.21 1.50 -7.27
N ALA A 72 22.29 2.79 -6.92
CA ALA A 72 21.23 3.49 -6.21
C ALA A 72 19.92 3.52 -7.02
N LYS A 73 19.99 3.83 -8.32
CA LYS A 73 18.84 3.84 -9.23
C LYS A 73 18.27 2.45 -9.45
N ALA A 74 19.11 1.41 -9.56
CA ALA A 74 18.66 0.03 -9.66
C ALA A 74 17.87 -0.41 -8.43
N LYS A 75 18.35 -0.08 -7.22
CA LYS A 75 17.65 -0.34 -5.96
C LYS A 75 16.31 0.38 -5.89
N GLN A 76 16.28 1.67 -6.24
CA GLN A 76 15.06 2.47 -6.28
C GLN A 76 14.03 1.89 -7.27
N LEU A 77 14.47 1.52 -8.47
CA LEU A 77 13.60 0.93 -9.48
C LEU A 77 13.03 -0.43 -9.02
N ASN A 78 13.85 -1.27 -8.39
CA ASN A 78 13.40 -2.56 -7.88
C ASN A 78 12.36 -2.40 -6.77
N LEU A 79 12.58 -1.46 -5.85
CA LEU A 79 11.59 -1.14 -4.81
C LEU A 79 10.28 -0.63 -5.42
N LEU A 80 10.35 0.25 -6.40
CA LEU A 80 9.17 0.80 -7.07
C LEU A 80 8.37 -0.28 -7.81
N LYS A 81 9.05 -1.22 -8.46
CA LYS A 81 8.43 -2.41 -9.07
C LYS A 81 7.76 -3.31 -8.04
N GLN A 82 8.40 -3.54 -6.89
CA GLN A 82 7.81 -4.30 -5.79
C GLN A 82 6.55 -3.62 -5.24
N VAL A 83 6.60 -2.31 -5.01
CA VAL A 83 5.43 -1.54 -4.54
C VAL A 83 4.31 -1.55 -5.57
N TYR A 84 4.64 -1.39 -6.86
CA TYR A 84 3.65 -1.49 -7.95
C TYR A 84 2.99 -2.85 -8.01
N GLN A 85 3.78 -3.93 -7.92
CA GLN A 85 3.26 -5.29 -7.92
C GLN A 85 2.46 -5.59 -6.65
N GLN A 86 2.89 -5.09 -5.50
CA GLN A 86 2.14 -5.19 -4.24
C GLN A 86 0.83 -4.41 -4.32
N ALA A 87 0.79 -3.22 -4.92
CA ALA A 87 -0.43 -2.44 -5.10
C ALA A 87 -1.39 -3.10 -6.11
N ALA A 88 -0.87 -3.65 -7.19
CA ALA A 88 -1.63 -4.44 -8.16
C ALA A 88 -2.23 -5.69 -7.50
N ASN A 89 -1.45 -6.42 -6.70
CA ASN A 89 -1.89 -7.63 -5.99
C ASN A 89 -2.76 -7.32 -4.75
N SER A 90 -2.58 -6.15 -4.12
CA SER A 90 -3.38 -5.67 -2.98
C SER A 90 -4.77 -5.18 -3.39
N THR A 91 -5.03 -4.99 -4.69
CA THR A 91 -6.40 -4.89 -5.19
C THR A 91 -7.18 -6.19 -4.95
N ILE A 92 -6.49 -7.29 -4.62
CA ILE A 92 -7.02 -8.59 -4.16
C ILE A 92 -6.65 -8.82 -2.67
N ASN A 93 -6.64 -7.78 -1.84
CA ASN A 93 -6.95 -7.99 -0.42
C ASN A 93 -8.47 -7.86 -0.31
N PRO A 94 -9.24 -8.98 -0.33
CA PRO A 94 -10.65 -8.88 -0.02
C PRO A 94 -10.79 -8.16 1.34
N PRO A 95 -11.86 -7.37 1.56
CA PRO A 95 -12.10 -6.75 2.85
C PRO A 95 -11.92 -7.83 3.92
N ARG A 96 -11.01 -7.60 4.88
CA ARG A 96 -10.63 -8.57 5.91
C ARG A 96 -11.88 -9.32 6.33
N HIS A 97 -12.01 -10.58 5.91
CA HIS A 97 -13.13 -11.39 6.34
C HIS A 97 -12.91 -11.55 7.84
N VAL A 98 -13.63 -10.77 8.64
CA VAL A 98 -13.74 -11.01 10.06
C VAL A 98 -14.39 -12.38 10.13
N VAL A 99 -13.58 -13.43 10.25
CA VAL A 99 -14.06 -14.76 10.57
C VAL A 99 -14.65 -14.60 11.96
N LEU A 100 -15.93 -14.28 12.01
CA LEU A 100 -16.73 -14.36 13.21
C LEU A 100 -16.67 -15.83 13.61
N SER A 101 -15.74 -16.18 14.50
CA SER A 101 -15.72 -17.49 15.12
C SER A 101 -17.15 -17.81 15.57
N PRO A 102 -17.66 -19.04 15.42
CA PRO A 102 -19.00 -19.41 15.88
C PRO A 102 -19.26 -18.94 17.32
N GLU A 103 -18.20 -18.92 18.13
CA GLU A 103 -18.22 -18.39 19.49
C GLU A 103 -18.41 -16.87 19.56
N ALA A 104 -17.79 -16.09 18.68
CA ALA A 104 -18.00 -14.65 18.59
C ALA A 104 -19.44 -14.31 18.16
N ILE A 105 -20.05 -15.12 17.28
CA ILE A 105 -21.46 -14.96 16.90
C ILE A 105 -22.36 -15.28 18.10
N ARG A 106 -22.11 -16.39 18.81
CA ARG A 106 -22.85 -16.73 20.04
C ARG A 106 -22.79 -15.61 21.07
N ARG A 107 -21.61 -15.06 21.34
CA ARG A 107 -21.41 -13.95 22.28
C ARG A 107 -22.11 -12.66 21.84
N LYS A 108 -22.03 -12.30 20.55
CA LYS A 108 -22.73 -11.13 20.00
C LYS A 108 -24.24 -11.29 20.12
N THR A 109 -24.79 -12.44 19.75
CA THR A 109 -26.22 -12.72 19.84
C THR A 109 -26.72 -12.72 21.28
N ALA A 110 -25.97 -13.32 22.21
CA ALA A 110 -26.31 -13.28 23.64
C ALA A 110 -26.34 -11.83 24.18
N SER A 111 -25.32 -11.04 23.83
CA SER A 111 -25.23 -9.63 24.23
C SER A 111 -26.38 -8.79 23.67
N LEU A 112 -26.77 -9.03 22.41
CA LEU A 112 -27.92 -8.34 21.81
C LEU A 112 -29.25 -8.70 22.47
N ARG A 113 -29.45 -9.97 22.86
CA ARG A 113 -30.65 -10.39 23.60
C ARG A 113 -30.74 -9.71 24.96
N LEU A 114 -29.64 -9.67 25.71
CA LEU A 114 -29.59 -8.99 27.01
C LEU A 114 -29.88 -7.49 26.89
N LEU A 115 -29.29 -6.82 25.89
CA LEU A 115 -29.56 -5.39 25.65
C LEU A 115 -31.02 -5.13 25.26
N HIS A 116 -31.61 -6.03 24.47
CA HIS A 116 -33.01 -5.93 24.08
C HIS A 116 -33.95 -6.11 25.28
N GLU A 117 -33.70 -7.13 26.10
CA GLU A 117 -34.44 -7.38 27.34
C GLU A 117 -34.31 -6.19 28.31
N TYR A 118 -33.10 -5.65 28.47
CA TYR A 118 -32.87 -4.45 29.29
C TYR A 118 -33.68 -3.25 28.78
N ARG A 119 -33.72 -3.00 27.46
CA ARG A 119 -34.51 -1.91 26.88
C ARG A 119 -36.02 -2.13 27.06
N GLN A 120 -36.48 -3.38 26.97
CA GLN A 120 -37.89 -3.72 27.22
C GLN A 120 -38.26 -3.46 28.68
N LEU A 121 -37.46 -3.95 29.62
CA LEU A 121 -37.65 -3.70 31.05
C LEU A 121 -37.58 -2.20 31.38
N GLU A 122 -36.69 -1.44 30.74
CA GLU A 122 -36.63 0.01 30.89
C GLU A 122 -37.90 0.69 30.36
N SER A 123 -38.42 0.24 29.23
CA SER A 123 -39.66 0.74 28.64
C SER A 123 -40.87 0.41 29.51
N ASP A 124 -40.95 -0.80 30.04
CA ASP A 124 -42.02 -1.25 30.93
C ASP A 124 -41.96 -0.58 32.30
N ALA A 125 -40.76 -0.31 32.83
CA ALA A 125 -40.58 0.47 34.05
C ALA A 125 -41.02 1.92 33.86
N LYS A 126 -40.70 2.54 32.71
CA LYS A 126 -41.21 3.87 32.34
C LYS A 126 -42.73 3.86 32.15
N ASN A 127 -43.29 2.79 31.60
CA ASN A 127 -44.73 2.67 31.36
C ASN A 127 -45.54 2.38 32.65
N LYS A 128 -44.96 1.64 33.61
CA LYS A 128 -45.56 1.42 34.94
C LYS A 128 -45.58 2.68 35.83
N GLY A 129 -44.81 3.71 35.48
CA GLY A 129 -44.86 5.03 36.13
C GLY A 129 -45.98 5.95 35.63
N SER A 130 -46.64 5.61 34.52
CA SER A 130 -47.81 6.35 34.02
C SER A 130 -49.08 5.78 34.65
N GLY A 131 -49.36 6.21 35.88
CA GLY A 131 -50.57 5.87 36.60
C GLY A 131 -51.83 6.14 35.79
N ARG A 132 -52.62 5.10 35.55
CA ARG A 132 -54.06 5.23 35.38
C ARG A 132 -54.72 4.26 36.35
N SER A 133 -55.19 4.88 37.42
CA SER A 133 -55.94 4.32 38.53
C SER A 133 -57.14 3.49 38.09
N ALA A 134 -57.21 2.28 38.67
CA ALA A 134 -58.37 1.54 39.17
C ALA A 134 -59.78 1.85 38.62
N SER A 135 -60.45 0.79 38.15
CA SER A 135 -61.77 0.37 38.66
C SER A 135 -61.98 -1.13 38.38
N PRO A 136 -62.27 -1.98 39.39
CA PRO A 136 -62.76 -3.32 39.17
C PRO A 136 -64.29 -3.26 39.04
N ALA A 137 -64.85 -3.67 37.90
CA ALA A 137 -66.27 -3.99 37.81
C ALA A 137 -66.41 -5.50 37.99
N GLU A 138 -66.83 -5.87 39.20
CA GLU A 138 -67.24 -7.22 39.57
C GLU A 138 -68.29 -7.76 38.61
N GLY A 139 -68.20 -9.07 38.34
CA GLY A 139 -69.25 -9.80 37.64
C GLY A 139 -70.49 -9.93 38.52
N SER A 140 -71.66 -9.70 37.93
CA SER A 140 -72.90 -10.33 38.36
C SER A 140 -73.61 -10.92 37.15
N PHE A 141 -73.41 -12.22 36.96
CA PHE A 141 -74.30 -13.08 36.19
C PHE A 141 -75.60 -13.23 36.99
N ILE A 142 -76.73 -12.82 36.41
CA ILE A 142 -78.07 -13.20 36.88
C ILE A 142 -78.91 -13.53 35.64
N PRO A 143 -79.51 -14.74 35.54
CA PRO A 143 -80.40 -15.13 34.44
C PRO A 143 -81.85 -14.73 34.76
N PHE A 144 -82.65 -14.39 33.75
CA PHE A 144 -84.12 -14.52 33.84
C PHE A 144 -84.80 -14.58 32.46
N ASP A 145 -85.63 -15.61 32.28
CA ASP A 145 -86.58 -15.86 31.19
C ASP A 145 -87.76 -14.87 31.20
N THR A 146 -88.26 -14.46 30.03
CA THR A 146 -89.65 -14.70 29.58
C THR A 146 -89.75 -14.50 28.07
#